data_AF-A0A258DZ57-F1
#
_entry.id   AF-A0A258DZ57-F1
#
_cell.length_a   1.000
_cell.length_b   1.000
_cell.length_c   1.000
_cell.angle_alpha   90.00
_cell.angle_beta   90.00
_cell.angle_gamma   90.00
#
_symmetry.space_group_name_H-M   'P 1'
#
loop_
_entity.id
_entity.type
_entity.pdbx_description
1 polymer ?
#
loop_
_entity_poly.entity_id
_entity_poly.type
_entity_poly.pdbx_seq_one_letter_code
_entity_poly.pdbx_strand_id
1 'polypeptide(L)'
;MLLTTIAGSLPKPSWLAESERLWAPWKLEGVALQEGRRDATILAVKLQEDAGIDVVGDGEQARMHFVHGFLANLDGIDFDKKTIMGIRNNRYEAEVPTVTGAIRRKGPVHSMEAQAARAH
;
A
#
# COMPACT_ATOMS: atom_id res chain seq x y z
N MET A 1 15.43 -6.92 28.01
CA MET A 1 15.52 -7.20 26.55
C MET A 1 14.63 -6.18 25.85
N LEU A 2 15.08 -5.59 24.73
CA LEU A 2 14.31 -4.59 23.97
C LEU A 2 13.67 -5.28 22.77
N LEU A 3 12.39 -5.01 22.51
CA LEU A 3 11.70 -5.50 21.31
C LEU A 3 12.09 -4.68 20.09
N THR A 4 12.19 -5.34 18.95
CA THR A 4 12.54 -4.78 17.64
C THR A 4 11.35 -4.79 16.70
N THR A 5 11.25 -3.75 15.87
CA THR A 5 10.24 -3.62 14.82
C THR A 5 10.78 -2.69 13.73
N ILE A 6 10.25 -2.82 12.52
CA ILE A 6 10.44 -1.83 11.45
C ILE A 6 9.30 -0.81 11.45
N ALA A 7 9.47 0.29 10.70
CA ALA A 7 8.48 1.36 10.64
C ALA A 7 7.25 1.04 9.77
N GLY A 8 7.37 0.12 8.81
CA GLY A 8 6.31 -0.20 7.85
C GLY A 8 6.85 -0.73 6.54
N SER A 9 6.85 0.10 5.50
CA SER A 9 7.14 -0.31 4.12
C SER A 9 8.48 -1.01 3.93
N LEU A 10 8.47 -2.05 3.11
CA LEU A 10 9.66 -2.71 2.55
C LEU A 10 9.69 -2.55 1.02
N PRO A 11 10.87 -2.66 0.37
CA PRO A 11 10.97 -2.63 -1.08
C PRO A 11 10.05 -3.68 -1.72
N LYS A 12 9.23 -3.27 -2.69
CA LYS A 12 8.37 -4.21 -3.40
C LYS A 12 9.21 -5.12 -4.29
N PRO A 13 8.90 -6.43 -4.34
CA PRO A 13 9.53 -7.31 -5.30
C PRO A 13 9.35 -6.80 -6.73
N SER A 14 10.42 -6.90 -7.52
CA SER A 14 10.45 -6.39 -8.91
C SER A 14 9.47 -7.09 -9.84
N TRP A 15 8.95 -8.25 -9.46
CA TRP A 15 7.88 -8.95 -10.17
C TRP A 15 6.49 -8.37 -9.90
N LEU A 16 6.30 -7.64 -8.80
CA LEU A 16 5.02 -7.02 -8.45
C LEU A 16 4.89 -5.60 -8.98
N ALA A 17 5.95 -4.80 -8.88
CA ALA A 17 5.98 -3.41 -9.32
C ALA A 17 7.38 -3.01 -9.83
N GLU A 18 7.46 -1.95 -10.62
CA GLU A 18 8.74 -1.38 -11.06
C GLU A 18 9.53 -0.78 -9.89
N SER A 19 10.82 -1.10 -9.81
CA SER A 19 11.73 -0.55 -8.79
C SER A 19 12.10 0.89 -9.08
N GLU A 20 12.52 1.63 -8.05
CA GLU A 20 13.05 3.01 -8.16
C GLU A 20 12.08 4.04 -8.79
N ARG A 21 10.79 3.70 -8.87
CA ARG A 21 9.76 4.55 -9.47
C ARG A 21 8.74 4.99 -8.42
N LEU A 22 8.49 6.30 -8.35
CA LEU A 22 7.40 6.84 -7.54
C LEU A 22 6.06 6.41 -8.17
N TRP A 23 5.17 5.87 -7.34
CA TRP A 23 3.85 5.35 -7.76
C TRP A 23 3.98 4.34 -8.89
N ALA A 24 4.91 3.40 -8.74
CA ALA A 24 5.13 2.34 -9.70
C ALA A 24 3.83 1.59 -9.99
N PRO A 25 3.42 1.45 -11.27
CA PRO A 25 2.26 0.66 -11.62
C PRO A 25 2.50 -0.81 -11.27
N TRP A 26 1.41 -1.52 -11.00
CA TRP A 26 1.48 -2.97 -10.86
C TRP A 26 1.88 -3.60 -12.21
N LYS A 27 2.72 -4.63 -12.16
CA LYS A 27 3.06 -5.44 -13.33
C LYS A 27 2.05 -6.54 -13.62
N LEU A 28 1.28 -6.92 -12.60
CA LEU A 28 0.26 -7.95 -12.66
C LEU A 28 -1.13 -7.32 -12.70
N GLU A 29 -2.11 -8.08 -13.19
CA GLU A 29 -3.51 -7.67 -13.26
C GLU A 29 -4.47 -8.79 -12.83
N GLY A 30 -5.75 -8.45 -12.64
CA GLY A 30 -6.80 -9.42 -12.31
C GLY A 30 -6.48 -10.27 -11.08
N VAL A 31 -6.69 -11.58 -11.20
CA VAL A 31 -6.42 -12.57 -10.14
C VAL A 31 -4.93 -12.65 -9.81
N ALA A 32 -4.05 -12.62 -10.83
CA ALA A 32 -2.61 -12.68 -10.62
C ALA A 32 -2.11 -11.51 -9.77
N LEU A 33 -2.71 -10.32 -9.87
CA LEU A 33 -2.40 -9.20 -8.98
C LEU A 33 -2.87 -9.46 -7.54
N GLN A 34 -4.02 -10.12 -7.34
CA GLN A 34 -4.48 -10.47 -5.99
C GLN A 34 -3.50 -11.42 -5.32
N GLU A 35 -3.12 -12.48 -6.03
CA GLU A 35 -2.16 -13.49 -5.58
C GLU A 35 -0.79 -12.87 -5.34
N GLY A 36 -0.28 -12.09 -6.29
CA GLY A 36 1.02 -11.42 -6.15
C GLY A 36 1.11 -10.47 -4.95
N ARG A 37 0.03 -9.74 -4.64
CA ARG A 37 0.00 -8.88 -3.44
C ARG A 37 -0.01 -9.70 -2.15
N ARG A 38 -0.75 -10.82 -2.13
CA ARG A 38 -0.76 -11.76 -1.00
C ARG A 38 0.62 -12.38 -0.80
N ASP A 39 1.23 -12.87 -1.87
CA ASP A 39 2.53 -13.57 -1.81
C ASP A 39 3.65 -12.62 -1.41
N ALA A 40 3.65 -11.38 -1.92
CA ALA A 40 4.62 -10.37 -1.50
C ALA A 40 4.48 -10.04 -0.01
N THR A 41 3.23 -9.96 0.49
CA THR A 41 2.96 -9.72 1.91
C THR A 41 3.53 -10.83 2.79
N ILE A 42 3.31 -12.10 2.41
CA ILE A 42 3.83 -13.25 3.14
C ILE A 42 5.37 -13.25 3.10
N LEU A 43 5.95 -12.99 1.93
CA LEU A 43 7.40 -12.88 1.78
C LEU A 43 7.98 -11.80 2.70
N ALA A 44 7.34 -10.63 2.79
CA ALA A 44 7.78 -9.56 3.68
C ALA A 44 7.77 -9.98 5.15
N VAL A 45 6.74 -10.70 5.59
CA VAL A 45 6.67 -11.26 6.96
C VAL A 45 7.81 -12.25 7.19
N LYS A 46 7.98 -13.24 6.30
CA LYS A 46 9.00 -14.29 6.44
C LYS A 46 10.42 -13.72 6.48
N LEU A 47 10.72 -12.71 5.65
CA LEU A 47 12.03 -12.05 5.67
C LEU A 47 12.32 -11.31 6.98
N GLN A 48 11.31 -10.77 7.65
CA GLN A 48 11.48 -10.12 8.96
C GLN A 48 11.67 -11.15 10.06
N GLU A 49 10.94 -12.27 10.02
CA GLU A 49 11.11 -13.39 10.93
C GLU A 49 12.52 -14.00 10.82
N ASP A 50 12.98 -14.25 9.58
CA ASP A 50 14.34 -14.75 9.30
C ASP A 50 15.43 -13.78 9.80
N ALA A 51 15.14 -12.48 9.81
CA ALA A 51 16.01 -11.44 10.35
C ALA A 51 15.96 -11.32 11.89
N GLY A 52 15.06 -12.05 12.56
CA GLY A 52 14.88 -12.02 14.00
C GLY A 52 14.15 -10.78 14.54
N ILE A 53 13.29 -10.14 13.73
CA ILE A 53 12.44 -9.02 14.18
C ILE A 53 11.31 -9.53 15.09
N ASP A 54 11.14 -8.91 16.26
CA ASP A 54 10.17 -9.36 17.27
C ASP A 54 8.71 -9.05 16.88
N VAL A 55 8.47 -7.86 16.34
CA VAL A 55 7.14 -7.41 15.87
C VAL A 55 7.21 -7.14 14.38
N VAL A 56 6.70 -8.09 13.60
CA VAL A 56 6.72 -8.04 12.13
C VAL A 56 5.53 -7.28 11.55
N GLY A 57 5.70 -6.73 10.35
CA GLY A 57 4.64 -6.08 9.58
C GLY A 57 4.44 -6.69 8.19
N ASP A 58 3.37 -6.29 7.50
CA ASP A 58 3.04 -6.73 6.13
C ASP A 58 3.97 -6.13 5.04
N GLY A 59 4.92 -5.28 5.45
CA GLY A 59 5.82 -4.54 4.56
C GLY A 59 5.10 -3.60 3.59
N GLU A 60 3.82 -3.32 3.81
CA GLU A 60 2.94 -2.51 2.95
C GLU A 60 2.88 -2.99 1.50
N GLN A 61 3.11 -4.27 1.27
CA GLN A 61 3.35 -4.84 -0.06
C GLN A 61 2.16 -4.65 -1.01
N ALA A 62 0.93 -4.75 -0.49
CA ALA A 62 -0.29 -4.57 -1.26
C ALA A 62 -0.65 -3.11 -1.62
N ARG A 63 0.11 -2.12 -1.14
CA ARG A 63 -0.20 -0.68 -1.30
C ARG A 63 0.69 0.00 -2.34
N MET A 64 0.10 0.65 -3.33
CA MET A 64 0.84 1.50 -4.28
C MET A 64 1.14 2.89 -3.69
N HIS A 65 0.18 3.46 -2.96
CA HIS A 65 0.30 4.78 -2.33
C HIS A 65 -0.54 4.83 -1.04
N PHE A 66 0.01 5.43 0.02
CA PHE A 66 -0.59 5.42 1.35
C PHE A 66 -1.91 6.21 1.44
N VAL A 67 -2.08 7.27 0.64
CA VAL A 67 -3.33 8.02 0.57
C VAL A 67 -4.26 7.41 -0.48
N HIS A 68 -3.81 7.35 -1.73
CA HIS A 68 -4.70 7.06 -2.87
C HIS A 68 -5.25 5.62 -2.82
N GLY A 69 -4.46 4.67 -2.32
CA GLY A 69 -4.92 3.29 -2.10
C GLY A 69 -6.07 3.21 -1.08
N PHE A 70 -6.07 4.09 -0.08
CA PHE A 70 -7.14 4.16 0.91
C PHE A 70 -8.38 4.87 0.36
N LEU A 71 -8.18 6.02 -0.31
CA LEU A 71 -9.28 6.84 -0.84
C LEU A 71 -10.14 6.08 -1.87
N ALA A 72 -9.54 5.16 -2.64
CA ALA A 72 -10.26 4.36 -3.64
C ALA A 72 -11.42 3.54 -3.04
N ASN A 73 -11.36 3.22 -1.74
CA ASN A 73 -12.38 2.46 -1.02
C ASN A 73 -13.35 3.34 -0.21
N LEU A 74 -13.37 4.65 -0.46
CA LEU A 74 -14.28 5.59 0.20
C LEU A 74 -15.35 6.12 -0.76
N ASP A 75 -16.53 6.40 -0.21
CA ASP A 75 -17.55 7.25 -0.83
C ASP A 75 -17.27 8.72 -0.55
N GLY A 76 -17.87 9.62 -1.34
CA GLY A 76 -17.76 11.07 -1.17
C GLY A 76 -16.46 11.67 -1.73
N ILE A 77 -15.68 10.88 -2.48
CA ILE A 77 -14.46 11.30 -3.16
C ILE A 77 -14.63 11.13 -4.67
N ASP A 78 -14.42 12.21 -5.39
CA ASP A 78 -14.48 12.26 -6.85
C ASP A 78 -13.05 12.22 -7.42
N PHE A 79 -12.75 11.16 -8.16
CA PHE A 79 -11.45 10.94 -8.81
C PHE A 79 -11.36 11.58 -10.21
N ASP A 80 -12.48 12.03 -10.78
CA ASP A 80 -12.52 12.77 -12.04
C ASP A 80 -12.35 14.27 -11.78
N LYS A 81 -12.85 14.77 -10.64
CA LYS A 81 -12.60 16.14 -10.18
C LYS A 81 -11.27 16.22 -9.42
N LYS A 82 -10.18 16.42 -10.15
CA LYS A 82 -8.84 16.55 -9.57
C LYS A 82 -8.39 18.01 -9.44
N THR A 83 -7.59 18.27 -8.42
CA THR A 83 -6.88 19.55 -8.23
C THR A 83 -5.38 19.29 -8.28
N ILE A 84 -4.63 20.12 -9.02
CA ILE A 84 -3.16 20.06 -9.01
C ILE A 84 -2.67 20.74 -7.74
N MET A 85 -1.88 20.01 -6.96
CA MET A 85 -1.24 20.53 -5.75
C MET A 85 0.26 20.31 -5.78
N GLY A 86 1.01 21.34 -5.38
CA GLY A 86 2.44 21.21 -5.15
C GLY A 86 2.74 20.47 -3.85
N ILE A 87 3.61 19.48 -3.92
CA ILE A 87 3.99 18.62 -2.80
C ILE A 87 5.44 18.90 -2.39
N ARG A 88 5.69 18.91 -1.06
CA ARG A 88 7.01 19.16 -0.46
C ARG A 88 7.66 20.45 -1.00
N ASN A 89 7.01 21.59 -0.75
CA ASN A 89 7.45 22.89 -1.24
C ASN A 89 7.64 22.91 -2.77
N ASN A 90 6.64 22.41 -3.51
CA ASN A 90 6.62 22.34 -4.97
C ASN A 90 7.78 21.54 -5.59
N ARG A 91 8.34 20.56 -4.87
CA ARG A 91 9.34 19.64 -5.43
C ARG A 91 8.75 18.78 -6.54
N TYR A 92 7.44 18.51 -6.48
CA TYR A 92 6.66 17.92 -7.57
C TYR A 92 5.19 18.31 -7.43
N GLU A 93 4.45 18.14 -8.52
CA GLU A 93 2.99 18.31 -8.54
C GLU A 93 2.29 16.95 -8.49
N ALA A 94 1.13 16.91 -7.85
CA ALA A 94 0.26 15.73 -7.84
C ALA A 94 -1.17 16.15 -8.17
N GLU A 95 -1.83 15.39 -9.02
CA GLU A 95 -3.29 15.46 -9.16
C GLU A 95 -3.93 14.73 -7.99
N VAL A 96 -4.65 15.46 -7.13
CA VAL A 96 -5.34 14.88 -5.97
C VAL A 96 -6.86 14.90 -6.18
N PRO A 97 -7.58 13.83 -5.79
CA PRO A 97 -9.03 13.77 -5.91
C PRO A 97 -9.71 14.73 -4.93
N THR A 98 -10.95 15.11 -5.22
CA THR A 98 -11.70 16.09 -4.43
C THR A 98 -12.77 15.44 -3.57
N VAL A 99 -12.89 15.87 -2.31
CA VAL A 99 -14.05 15.53 -1.47
C VAL A 99 -15.27 16.29 -1.96
N THR A 100 -16.31 15.58 -2.41
CA THR A 100 -17.54 16.15 -2.96
C THR A 100 -18.78 15.86 -2.12
N GLY A 101 -18.65 15.05 -1.06
CA GLY A 101 -19.75 14.71 -0.18
C GLY A 101 -19.31 14.07 1.14
N ALA A 102 -20.29 13.50 1.85
CA ALA A 102 -20.04 12.83 3.12
C ALA A 102 -19.16 11.59 2.92
N ILE A 103 -18.06 11.50 3.67
CA ILE A 103 -17.11 10.40 3.59
C ILE A 103 -17.67 9.17 4.31
N ARG A 104 -17.68 8.03 3.61
CA ARG A 104 -18.03 6.72 4.19
C ARG A 104 -17.10 5.64 3.66
N ARG A 105 -16.81 4.65 4.49
CA ARG A 105 -15.99 3.50 4.10
C ARG A 105 -16.89 2.44 3.46
N LYS A 106 -16.63 2.07 2.20
CA LYS A 106 -17.39 1.03 1.47
C LYS A 106 -17.20 -0.36 2.09
N GLY A 107 -16.02 -0.62 2.64
CA GLY A 107 -15.66 -1.88 3.28
C GLY A 107 -14.22 -1.87 3.83
N PRO A 108 -13.74 -2.98 4.42
CA PRO A 108 -12.34 -3.12 4.83
C PRO A 108 -11.38 -2.83 3.68
N VAL A 109 -10.42 -1.92 3.91
CA VAL A 109 -9.45 -1.49 2.89
C VAL A 109 -8.23 -2.42 2.86
N HIS A 110 -7.77 -2.85 4.03
CA HIS A 110 -6.51 -3.58 4.22
C HIS A 110 -6.73 -5.02 4.73
N SER A 111 -7.93 -5.60 4.52
CA SER A 111 -8.26 -6.89 5.11
C SER A 111 -7.45 -8.04 4.53
N MET A 112 -7.11 -7.99 3.25
CA MET A 112 -6.39 -9.08 2.57
C MET A 112 -4.96 -9.21 3.11
N GLU A 113 -4.20 -8.12 3.11
CA GLU A 113 -2.83 -8.09 3.60
C GLU A 113 -2.76 -8.35 5.11
N ALA A 114 -3.72 -7.83 5.89
CA ALA A 114 -3.78 -8.09 7.33
C ALA A 114 -4.10 -9.56 7.64
N GLN A 115 -4.99 -10.21 6.87
CA GLN A 115 -5.28 -11.63 7.02
C GLN A 115 -4.08 -12.48 6.62
N ALA A 116 -3.43 -12.17 5.49
CA ALA A 116 -2.25 -12.88 5.04
C ALA A 116 -1.11 -12.79 6.07
N ALA A 117 -0.81 -11.59 6.58
CA ALA A 117 0.25 -11.37 7.56
C ALA A 117 -0.05 -11.98 8.94
N ARG A 118 -1.31 -12.20 9.31
CA ARG A 118 -1.68 -12.83 10.59
C ARG A 118 -1.71 -14.36 10.52
N ALA A 119 -1.89 -14.92 9.31
CA ALA A 119 -1.98 -16.36 9.11
C ALA A 119 -0.60 -17.02 8.92
N HIS A 120 0.46 -16.23 8.74
CA HIS A 120 1.82 -16.65 8.45
C HIS A 120 2.78 -16.00 9.41
#